data_AF-K1YVC6-F1
#
_entry.id   AF-K1YVC6-F1
#
_cell.length_a   1.000
_cell.length_b   1.000
_cell.length_c   1.000
_cell.angle_alpha   90.00
_cell.angle_beta   90.00
_cell.angle_gamma   90.00
#
_symmetry.space_group_name_H-M   'P 1'
#
loop_
_entity.id
_entity.type
_entity.pdbx_description
1 polymer ?
#
loop_
_entity_poly.entity_id
_entity_poly.type
_entity_poly.pdbx_seq_one_letter_code
_entity_poly.pdbx_strand_id
1 'polypeptide(L)'
;MENLHQNGKPMHEWVCIHVNAVVAYVAFTRAYNGKAVCGLHLAPLAVKPEFQKQGIGSELLRFALRQEVVKTDTIFVLGDPRLYRKFGFAPCVMPICPFDTNNAHFLSLRNPTVSQFTVGYEPEFALGAGKPKAPGKKR
;
A
#
# COMPACT_ATOMS: atom_id res chain seq x y z
N MET A 1 0.91 11.62 0.02
CA MET A 1 0.77 11.59 -1.45
C MET A 1 1.47 12.76 -2.11
N GLU A 2 1.20 13.98 -1.67
CA GLU A 2 1.91 15.17 -2.19
C GLU A 2 3.44 15.03 -2.17
N ASN A 3 4.04 14.54 -1.07
CA ASN A 3 5.48 14.27 -1.02
C ASN A 3 5.96 13.25 -2.06
N LEU A 4 5.15 12.23 -2.38
CA LEU A 4 5.52 11.23 -3.38
C LEU A 4 5.51 11.85 -4.79
N HIS A 5 4.50 12.68 -5.08
CA HIS A 5 4.41 13.40 -6.35
C HIS A 5 5.53 14.44 -6.50
N GLN A 6 5.77 15.26 -5.47
CA GLN A 6 6.81 16.30 -5.48
C GLN A 6 8.21 15.71 -5.68
N ASN A 7 8.47 14.51 -5.15
CA ASN A 7 9.74 13.82 -5.31
C ASN A 7 9.79 12.89 -6.54
N GLY A 8 8.80 12.95 -7.43
CA GLY A 8 8.77 12.19 -8.68
C GLY A 8 8.79 10.68 -8.48
N LYS A 9 8.22 10.17 -7.38
CA LYS A 9 8.24 8.74 -7.09
C LYS A 9 7.30 7.97 -8.02
N PRO A 10 7.77 6.84 -8.60
CA PRO A 10 6.91 6.00 -9.42
C PRO A 10 5.70 5.50 -8.62
N MET A 11 4.50 5.77 -9.13
CA MET A 11 3.26 5.25 -8.60
C MET A 11 2.24 4.99 -9.69
N HIS A 12 1.25 4.16 -9.39
CA HIS A 12 0.08 3.95 -10.23
C HIS A 12 -1.14 4.40 -9.46
N GLU A 13 -1.94 5.29 -10.02
CA GLU A 13 -3.06 5.89 -9.32
C GLU A 13 -4.27 6.09 -10.23
N TRP A 14 -5.44 5.96 -9.64
CA TRP A 14 -6.71 6.16 -10.33
C TRP A 14 -7.70 6.89 -9.43
N VAL A 15 -8.57 7.66 -10.07
CA VAL A 15 -9.69 8.36 -9.43
C VAL A 15 -11.01 7.87 -9.99
N CYS A 16 -12.05 7.88 -9.15
CA CYS A 16 -13.43 7.86 -9.62
C CYS A 16 -13.94 9.30 -9.67
N ILE A 17 -14.45 9.72 -10.83
CA ILE A 17 -15.07 11.03 -11.03
C ILE A 17 -16.58 10.84 -11.14
N HIS A 18 -17.33 11.57 -10.32
CA HIS A 18 -18.79 11.60 -10.36
C HIS A 18 -19.25 13.06 -10.37
N VAL A 19 -20.01 13.46 -11.39
CA VAL A 19 -20.53 14.83 -11.58
C VAL A 19 -19.43 15.90 -11.39
N ASN A 20 -18.35 15.77 -12.18
CA ASN A 20 -17.18 16.68 -12.16
C ASN A 20 -16.43 16.78 -10.82
N ALA A 21 -16.64 15.85 -9.89
CA ALA A 21 -15.90 15.78 -8.64
C ALA A 21 -15.15 14.45 -8.53
N VAL A 22 -13.89 14.49 -8.07
CA VAL A 22 -13.19 13.29 -7.60
C VAL A 22 -13.89 12.81 -6.32
N VAL A 23 -14.40 11.58 -6.32
CA VAL A 23 -15.14 10.98 -5.20
C VAL A 23 -14.43 9.79 -4.58
N ALA A 24 -13.47 9.18 -5.28
CA ALA A 24 -12.62 8.13 -4.75
C ALA A 24 -11.23 8.17 -5.38
N TYR A 25 -10.26 7.60 -4.68
CA TYR A 25 -8.86 7.55 -5.08
C TYR A 25 -8.23 6.25 -4.62
N VAL A 26 -7.38 5.68 -5.46
CA VAL A 26 -6.56 4.50 -5.15
C VAL A 26 -5.15 4.71 -5.70
N ALA A 27 -4.15 4.27 -4.95
CA ALA A 27 -2.77 4.35 -5.38
C ALA A 27 -1.93 3.14 -4.98
N PHE A 28 -0.91 2.90 -5.79
CA PHE A 28 0.08 1.84 -5.63
C PHE A 28 1.48 2.43 -5.72
N THR A 29 2.32 2.15 -4.73
CA THR A 29 3.74 2.54 -4.69
C THR A 29 4.62 1.30 -4.59
N ARG A 30 5.91 1.40 -4.86
CA ARG A 30 6.81 0.23 -4.76
C ARG A 30 6.95 -0.26 -3.32
N ALA A 31 7.02 -1.58 -3.18
CA ALA A 31 7.43 -2.29 -1.97
C ALA A 31 8.83 -2.86 -2.17
N TYR A 32 9.62 -2.91 -1.10
CA TYR A 32 11.05 -3.24 -1.20
C TYR A 32 11.47 -4.41 -0.30
N ASN A 33 12.38 -5.25 -0.79
CA ASN A 33 13.26 -6.08 0.01
C ASN A 33 14.67 -5.48 -0.03
N GLY A 34 15.06 -4.78 1.03
CA GLY A 34 16.25 -3.93 1.00
C GLY A 34 16.10 -2.82 -0.05
N LYS A 35 16.87 -2.92 -1.14
CA LYS A 35 16.81 -1.98 -2.28
C LYS A 35 16.08 -2.54 -3.50
N ALA A 36 15.77 -3.84 -3.52
CA ALA A 36 15.11 -4.49 -4.64
C ALA A 36 13.59 -4.31 -4.53
N VAL A 37 12.92 -3.97 -5.64
CA VAL A 37 11.46 -3.94 -5.70
C VAL A 37 10.94 -5.38 -5.60
N CYS A 38 10.05 -5.63 -4.66
CA CYS A 38 9.44 -6.96 -4.45
C CYS A 38 7.92 -6.97 -4.64
N GLY A 39 7.33 -5.84 -5.04
CA GLY A 39 5.90 -5.69 -5.31
C GLY A 39 5.43 -4.26 -5.16
N LEU A 40 4.15 -4.10 -4.87
CA LEU A 40 3.47 -2.82 -4.67
C LEU A 40 2.79 -2.76 -3.30
N HIS A 41 2.77 -1.58 -2.68
CA HIS A 41 1.88 -1.26 -1.56
C HIS A 41 0.63 -0.59 -2.09
N LEU A 42 -0.55 -1.12 -1.76
CA LEU A 42 -1.84 -0.47 -1.95
C LEU A 42 -2.07 0.51 -0.80
N ALA A 43 -1.83 1.80 -1.03
CA ALA A 43 -2.15 2.85 -0.08
C ALA A 43 -2.11 4.24 -0.76
N PRO A 44 -3.12 5.10 -0.51
CA PRO A 44 -4.39 4.82 0.15
C PRO A 44 -5.41 4.21 -0.81
N LEU A 45 -6.50 3.70 -0.25
CA LEU A 45 -7.79 3.52 -0.92
C LEU A 45 -8.81 4.35 -0.15
N ALA A 46 -9.39 5.37 -0.77
CA ALA A 46 -10.27 6.32 -0.10
C ALA A 46 -11.52 6.63 -0.94
N VAL A 47 -12.64 6.81 -0.26
CA VAL A 47 -13.92 7.27 -0.84
C VAL A 47 -14.45 8.38 0.05
N LYS A 48 -14.90 9.48 -0.56
CA LYS A 48 -15.53 10.60 0.15
C LYS A 48 -16.71 10.09 1.02
N PRO A 49 -16.89 10.59 2.25
CA PRO A 49 -17.89 10.07 3.19
C PRO A 49 -19.30 9.96 2.60
N GLU A 50 -19.74 10.94 1.81
CA GLU A 50 -21.08 11.00 1.20
C GLU A 50 -21.28 9.90 0.13
N PHE A 51 -20.18 9.31 -0.36
CA PHE A 51 -20.14 8.31 -1.42
C PHE A 51 -19.76 6.90 -0.90
N GLN A 52 -19.58 6.74 0.43
CA GLN A 52 -19.28 5.44 1.03
C GLN A 52 -20.48 4.50 1.02
N LYS A 53 -20.22 3.19 1.23
CA LYS A 53 -21.23 2.11 1.26
C LYS A 53 -22.02 1.89 -0.06
N GLN A 54 -21.62 2.55 -1.15
CA GLN A 54 -22.23 2.40 -2.48
C GLN A 54 -21.42 1.51 -3.43
N GLY A 55 -20.36 0.87 -2.95
CA GLY A 55 -19.50 -0.02 -3.76
C GLY A 55 -18.40 0.68 -4.58
N ILE A 56 -18.36 2.02 -4.61
CA ILE A 56 -17.39 2.81 -5.40
C ILE A 56 -15.94 2.40 -5.14
N GLY A 57 -15.52 2.32 -3.87
CA GLY A 57 -14.14 1.93 -3.53
C GLY A 57 -13.82 0.49 -3.95
N SER A 58 -14.81 -0.41 -3.89
CA SER A 58 -14.65 -1.79 -4.32
C SER A 58 -14.47 -1.90 -5.83
N GLU A 59 -15.28 -1.19 -6.61
CA GLU A 59 -15.16 -1.18 -8.06
C GLU A 59 -13.88 -0.49 -8.52
N LEU A 60 -13.48 0.61 -7.88
CA LEU A 60 -12.21 1.27 -8.18
C LEU A 60 -11.02 0.34 -7.90
N LEU A 61 -11.02 -0.38 -6.76
CA LEU A 61 -9.97 -1.35 -6.47
C LEU A 61 -9.97 -2.50 -7.48
N ARG A 62 -11.13 -3.10 -7.80
CA ARG A 62 -11.21 -4.16 -8.83
C ARG A 62 -10.71 -3.70 -10.19
N PHE A 63 -11.07 -2.49 -10.58
CA PHE A 63 -10.57 -1.88 -11.81
C PHE A 63 -9.05 -1.76 -11.77
N ALA A 64 -8.48 -1.20 -10.70
CA ALA A 64 -7.03 -1.00 -10.57
C ALA A 64 -6.26 -2.33 -10.56
N LEU A 65 -6.77 -3.36 -9.88
CA LEU A 65 -6.14 -4.69 -9.82
C LEU A 65 -6.05 -5.42 -11.17
N ARG A 66 -6.84 -5.00 -12.18
CA ARG A 66 -6.83 -5.55 -13.53
C ARG A 66 -5.89 -4.81 -14.49
N GLN A 67 -5.34 -3.66 -14.09
CA GLN A 67 -4.47 -2.86 -14.96
C GLN A 67 -3.14 -3.56 -15.19
N GLU A 68 -2.59 -3.48 -16.40
CA GLU A 68 -1.35 -4.16 -16.80
C GLU A 68 -0.20 -3.93 -15.82
N VAL A 69 -0.08 -2.69 -15.32
CA VAL A 69 0.97 -2.25 -14.37
C VAL A 69 0.77 -2.74 -12.93
N VAL A 70 -0.31 -3.47 -12.65
CA VAL A 70 -0.65 -3.99 -11.31
C VAL A 70 -1.00 -5.49 -11.35
N LYS A 71 -1.52 -6.00 -12.47
CA LYS A 71 -2.19 -7.31 -12.54
C LYS A 71 -1.25 -8.50 -12.23
N THR A 72 0.06 -8.35 -12.43
CA THR A 72 1.04 -9.41 -12.20
C THR A 72 1.82 -9.25 -10.89
N ASP A 73 1.85 -8.05 -10.31
CA ASP A 73 2.66 -7.78 -9.14
C ASP A 73 2.09 -8.41 -7.87
N THR A 74 2.99 -8.76 -6.95
CA THR A 74 2.62 -8.94 -5.53
C THR A 74 2.13 -7.62 -4.98
N ILE A 75 0.99 -7.62 -4.29
CA ILE A 75 0.43 -6.42 -3.68
C ILE A 75 0.34 -6.64 -2.18
N PHE A 76 0.87 -5.71 -1.42
CA PHE A 76 0.80 -5.64 0.02
C PHE A 76 -0.19 -4.54 0.43
N VAL A 77 -0.92 -4.78 1.52
CA VAL A 77 -1.81 -3.78 2.10
C VAL A 77 -1.84 -3.91 3.61
N LEU A 78 -1.81 -2.76 4.29
CA LEU A 78 -2.05 -2.67 5.72
C LEU A 78 -3.47 -2.14 5.93
N GLY A 79 -4.38 -2.96 6.47
CA GLY A 79 -5.76 -2.56 6.70
C GLY A 79 -6.70 -3.69 7.13
N ASP A 80 -8.02 -3.44 7.13
CA ASP A 80 -9.00 -4.40 7.66
C ASP A 80 -9.06 -5.70 6.83
N PRO A 81 -8.71 -6.87 7.41
CA PRO A 81 -8.78 -8.15 6.71
C PRO A 81 -10.17 -8.47 6.14
N ARG A 82 -11.25 -8.04 6.80
CA ARG A 82 -12.63 -8.29 6.36
C ARG A 82 -12.96 -7.56 5.07
N LEU A 83 -12.33 -6.40 4.84
CA LEU A 83 -12.47 -5.65 3.60
C LEU A 83 -11.66 -6.33 2.48
N TYR A 84 -10.36 -6.53 2.71
CA TYR A 84 -9.45 -6.92 1.64
C TYR A 84 -9.59 -8.37 1.18
N ARG A 85 -10.07 -9.28 2.05
CA ARG A 85 -10.38 -10.68 1.67
C ARG A 85 -11.39 -10.78 0.53
N LYS A 86 -12.29 -9.80 0.39
CA LYS A 86 -13.28 -9.74 -0.72
C LYS A 86 -12.65 -9.55 -2.10
N PHE A 87 -11.36 -9.20 -2.15
CA PHE A 87 -10.60 -8.97 -3.38
C PHE A 87 -9.49 -10.01 -3.56
N GLY A 88 -9.51 -11.11 -2.79
CA GLY A 88 -8.53 -12.20 -2.88
C GLY A 88 -7.25 -11.97 -2.06
N PHE A 89 -7.17 -10.91 -1.26
CA PHE A 89 -6.04 -10.74 -0.34
C PHE A 89 -6.14 -11.75 0.81
N ALA A 90 -4.99 -12.31 1.18
CA ALA A 90 -4.84 -13.23 2.31
C ALA A 90 -3.93 -12.63 3.39
N PRO A 91 -4.05 -13.05 4.66
CA PRO A 91 -3.10 -12.66 5.70
C PRO A 91 -1.66 -12.92 5.25
N CYS A 92 -0.81 -11.91 5.37
CA CYS A 92 0.58 -11.98 4.94
C CYS A 92 1.46 -12.34 6.14
N VAL A 93 1.89 -13.60 6.23
CA VAL A 93 2.81 -14.03 7.31
C VAL A 93 4.23 -13.53 7.04
N MET A 94 4.64 -13.49 5.77
CA MET A 94 5.98 -13.07 5.34
C MET A 94 5.87 -12.29 4.02
N PRO A 95 6.54 -11.14 3.86
CA PRO A 95 7.45 -10.48 4.80
C PRO A 95 6.76 -9.83 6.01
N ILE A 96 7.56 -9.35 6.98
CA ILE A 96 7.09 -8.60 8.14
C ILE A 96 6.78 -7.16 7.72
N CYS A 97 5.61 -6.66 8.12
CA CYS A 97 5.27 -5.24 8.05
C CYS A 97 5.85 -4.51 9.26
N PRO A 98 6.69 -3.47 9.07
CA PRO A 98 7.26 -2.70 10.18
C PRO A 98 6.24 -1.86 10.95
N PHE A 99 5.01 -1.74 10.44
CA PHE A 99 3.95 -0.89 11.02
C PHE A 99 2.78 -1.69 11.58
N ASP A 100 2.92 -3.01 11.70
CA ASP A 100 1.84 -3.88 12.16
C ASP A 100 2.35 -5.01 13.04
N THR A 101 1.91 -5.01 14.29
CA THR A 101 2.32 -5.99 15.28
C THR A 101 1.88 -7.38 14.83
N ASN A 102 2.86 -8.28 14.67
CA ASN A 102 2.65 -9.66 14.22
C ASN A 102 1.90 -9.79 12.88
N ASN A 103 1.95 -8.77 12.02
CA ASN A 103 1.21 -8.74 10.75
C ASN A 103 -0.32 -8.97 10.90
N ALA A 104 -0.92 -8.58 12.02
CA ALA A 104 -2.33 -8.83 12.31
C ALA A 104 -3.31 -8.24 11.26
N HIS A 105 -2.94 -7.13 10.62
CA HIS A 105 -3.68 -6.38 9.61
C HIS A 105 -2.92 -6.27 8.28
N PHE A 106 -1.80 -6.97 8.14
CA PHE A 106 -1.01 -6.99 6.93
C PHE A 106 -1.48 -8.13 6.03
N LEU A 107 -1.95 -7.78 4.83
CA LEU A 107 -2.43 -8.73 3.84
C LEU A 107 -1.63 -8.61 2.56
N SER A 108 -1.67 -9.68 1.78
CA SER A 108 -1.04 -9.70 0.47
C SER A 108 -1.89 -10.42 -0.56
N LEU A 109 -1.72 -10.04 -1.82
CA LEU A 109 -2.27 -10.68 -3.00
C LEU A 109 -1.10 -11.12 -3.88
N ARG A 110 -1.14 -12.37 -4.38
CA ARG A 110 -0.11 -12.96 -5.25
C ARG A 110 1.30 -12.88 -4.65
N ASN A 111 1.44 -13.14 -3.35
CA ASN A 111 2.73 -13.11 -2.68
C ASN A 111 3.37 -14.51 -2.63
N PRO A 112 4.48 -14.77 -3.35
CA PRO A 112 5.19 -16.05 -3.32
C PRO A 112 6.26 -16.11 -2.22
N THR A 113 6.42 -15.06 -1.42
CA THR A 113 7.54 -14.93 -0.47
C THR A 113 7.49 -16.00 0.63
N VAL A 114 8.61 -16.70 0.79
CA VAL A 114 8.84 -17.69 1.85
C VAL A 114 9.97 -17.30 2.81
N SER A 115 10.70 -16.23 2.52
CA SER A 115 11.84 -15.76 3.32
C SER A 115 11.45 -14.60 4.23
N GLN A 116 12.10 -14.51 5.38
CA GLN A 116 11.82 -13.47 6.37
C GLN A 116 12.66 -12.23 6.09
N PHE A 117 11.97 -11.12 5.79
CA PHE A 117 12.54 -9.79 5.73
C PHE A 117 11.48 -8.76 6.17
N THR A 118 11.91 -7.53 6.44
CA THR A 118 11.00 -6.41 6.68
C THR A 118 10.70 -5.71 5.36
N VAL A 119 9.43 -5.63 4.98
CA VAL A 119 9.03 -4.95 3.74
C VAL A 119 9.28 -3.45 3.85
N GLY A 120 10.00 -2.90 2.87
CA GLY A 120 10.28 -1.48 2.75
C GLY A 120 9.14 -0.74 2.07
N TYR A 121 8.97 0.52 2.44
CA TYR A 121 8.04 1.49 1.85
C TYR A 121 8.83 2.62 1.19
N GLU A 122 8.18 3.42 0.35
CA GLU A 122 8.77 4.69 -0.07
C GLU A 122 9.02 5.60 1.16
N PRO A 123 10.21 6.23 1.27
CA PRO A 123 10.55 7.11 2.39
C PRO A 123 9.54 8.26 2.61
N GLU A 124 8.86 8.70 1.56
CA GLU A 124 7.93 9.83 1.52
C GLU A 124 6.62 9.58 2.26
N PHE A 125 6.32 8.32 2.63
CA PHE A 125 5.18 8.04 3.49
C PHE A 125 5.36 8.59 4.92
N ALA A 126 6.57 9.04 5.29
CA ALA A 126 6.87 9.63 6.60
C ALA A 126 6.31 8.80 7.77
N LEU A 127 6.35 7.47 7.62
CA LEU A 127 5.79 6.50 8.56
C LEU A 127 6.71 6.45 9.79
N GLY A 128 6.49 7.38 10.71
CA GLY A 128 7.06 7.33 12.07
C GLY A 128 8.55 7.00 12.14
N ALA A 129 9.38 7.57 11.26
CA ALA A 129 10.82 7.46 11.40
C ALA A 129 11.21 8.13 12.72
N GLY A 130 11.41 7.32 13.77
CA GLY A 130 12.28 7.71 14.86
C GLY A 130 13.58 8.20 14.22
N LYS A 131 13.95 9.45 14.50
CA LYS A 131 15.21 10.03 14.01
C LYS A 131 16.33 8.99 14.20
N PRO A 132 17.22 8.79 13.21
CA PRO A 132 18.40 7.97 13.44
C PRO A 132 19.14 8.55 14.66
N LYS A 133 19.34 7.72 15.70
CA LYS A 133 20.15 8.10 16.85
C LYS A 133 21.53 8.51 16.32
N ALA A 134 21.90 9.77 16.53
CA ALA A 134 23.23 10.27 16.23
C ALA A 134 24.29 9.39 16.91
N PRO A 135 25.47 9.19 16.29
CA PRO A 135 26.52 8.38 16.89
C PRO A 135 26.92 9.01 18.22
N GLY A 136 26.77 8.24 19.30
CA GLY A 136 27.10 8.69 20.65
C GLY A 136 28.55 9.16 20.70
N LYS A 137 28.77 10.41 21.12
CA LYS A 137 30.10 10.89 21.50
C LYS A 137 30.59 10.01 22.65
N LYS A 138 31.62 9.21 22.40
CA LYS A 138 32.44 8.60 23.45
C LYS A 138 33.00 9.74 24.31
N ARG A 139 32.72 9.68 25.61
CA ARG A 139 33.49 10.37 26.65
C ARG A 139 34.29 9.30 27.37
#